data_AF-A0A947ZV09-F1
#
_entry.id   AF-A0A947ZV09-F1
#
_cell.length_a   1.000
_cell.length_b   1.000
_cell.length_c   1.000
_cell.angle_alpha   90.00
_cell.angle_beta   90.00
_cell.angle_gamma   90.00
#
_symmetry.space_group_name_H-M   'P 1'
#
loop_
_entity.id
_entity.type
_entity.pdbx_description
1 polymer ?
#
loop_
_entity_poly.entity_id
_entity_poly.type
_entity_poly.pdbx_seq_one_letter_code
_entity_poly.pdbx_strand_id
1 'polypeptide(L)'
;MEGIFALPYSEYEAILQTQKFFKKNDGFAVLVPTSRQQKGIDFIILNTLNSKVLRVQVKSSRSYVHPSPPNKSKDEHHIYNFWFNNFLNRYEPNTADVYLLFGLYPIYNNKSNIKSKKKFWKSIILALTDSEMKKLLDQVKTKKENKPDRFFGISFNDPNKIIGKRGFPDRPDLTAHILDTKIGELLNKLK
;
A
#
# COMPACT_ATOMS: atom_id res chain seq x y z
N MET A 1 -20.93 -9.95 23.23
CA MET A 1 -20.84 -9.26 21.93
C MET A 1 -20.28 -10.27 20.95
N GLU A 2 -21.09 -10.83 20.06
CA GLU A 2 -20.57 -11.72 19.01
C GLU A 2 -19.67 -10.90 18.10
N GLY A 3 -18.41 -11.31 17.96
CA GLY A 3 -17.45 -10.61 17.12
C GLY A 3 -17.89 -10.73 15.66
N ILE A 4 -18.40 -9.65 15.07
CA ILE A 4 -18.57 -9.58 13.62
C ILE A 4 -17.16 -9.57 13.02
N PHE A 5 -16.72 -10.73 12.52
CA PHE A 5 -15.45 -10.86 11.81
C PHE A 5 -15.61 -10.30 10.40
N ALA A 6 -15.51 -8.98 10.25
CA ALA A 6 -15.46 -8.30 8.97
C ALA A 6 -14.05 -7.78 8.71
N LEU A 7 -13.43 -8.26 7.62
CA LEU A 7 -12.16 -7.74 7.12
C LEU A 7 -12.42 -6.66 6.06
N PRO A 8 -11.89 -5.44 6.21
CA PRO A 8 -11.86 -4.45 5.15
C PRO A 8 -11.23 -5.03 3.89
N TYR A 9 -11.81 -4.73 2.73
CA TYR A 9 -11.38 -5.30 1.45
C TYR A 9 -9.88 -5.09 1.18
N SER A 10 -9.31 -3.93 1.55
CA SER A 10 -7.89 -3.66 1.38
C SER A 10 -6.99 -4.61 2.18
N GLU A 11 -7.39 -4.99 3.39
CA GLU A 11 -6.65 -5.93 4.22
C GLU A 11 -6.78 -7.35 3.66
N TYR A 12 -8.00 -7.75 3.30
CA TYR A 12 -8.25 -9.03 2.64
C TYR A 12 -7.42 -9.20 1.36
N GLU A 13 -7.45 -8.22 0.46
CA GLU A 13 -6.68 -8.26 -0.79
C GLU A 13 -5.18 -8.22 -0.52
N ALA A 14 -4.71 -7.44 0.47
CA ALA A 14 -3.29 -7.44 0.86
C ALA A 14 -2.84 -8.82 1.37
N ILE A 15 -3.68 -9.50 2.16
CA ILE A 15 -3.43 -10.87 2.61
C ILE A 15 -3.35 -11.83 1.41
N LEU A 16 -4.30 -11.77 0.48
CA LEU A 16 -4.27 -12.62 -0.72
C LEU A 16 -3.02 -12.40 -1.57
N GLN A 17 -2.58 -11.15 -1.74
CA GLN A 17 -1.40 -10.82 -2.52
C GLN A 17 -0.11 -11.29 -1.83
N THR A 18 -0.01 -11.11 -0.52
CA THR A 18 1.16 -11.58 0.26
C THR A 18 1.23 -13.10 0.33
N GLN A 19 0.10 -13.81 0.43
CA GLN A 19 0.04 -15.28 0.44
C GLN A 19 0.55 -15.95 -0.84
N LYS A 20 0.66 -15.23 -1.96
CA LYS A 20 1.33 -15.74 -3.17
C LYS A 20 2.80 -16.05 -2.92
N PHE A 21 3.41 -15.35 -1.98
CA PHE A 21 4.83 -15.43 -1.63
C PHE A 21 5.07 -16.12 -0.30
N PHE A 22 4.21 -15.90 0.70
CA PHE A 22 4.28 -16.54 2.01
C PHE A 22 3.34 -17.75 2.05
N LYS A 23 3.72 -18.84 1.39
CA LYS A 23 2.87 -20.02 1.23
C LYS A 23 2.85 -20.89 2.48
N LYS A 24 1.70 -21.49 2.75
CA LYS A 24 1.52 -22.46 3.85
C LYS A 24 2.51 -23.62 3.78
N ASN A 25 2.77 -24.14 2.57
CA ASN A 25 3.67 -25.27 2.37
C ASN A 25 5.13 -24.92 2.70
N ASP A 26 5.48 -23.64 2.73
CA ASP A 26 6.81 -23.15 3.08
C ASP A 26 6.91 -22.76 4.57
N GLY A 27 5.90 -23.12 5.38
CA GLY A 27 5.86 -22.86 6.82
C GLY A 27 5.30 -21.50 7.20
N PHE A 28 4.65 -20.76 6.29
CA PHE A 28 4.06 -19.47 6.60
C PHE A 28 2.57 -19.56 6.96
N ALA A 29 2.15 -18.74 7.92
CA ALA A 29 0.75 -18.54 8.27
C ALA A 29 0.43 -17.04 8.33
N VAL A 30 -0.82 -16.69 7.99
CA VAL A 30 -1.35 -15.33 8.19
C VAL A 30 -2.34 -15.37 9.33
N LEU A 31 -2.12 -14.52 10.34
CA LEU A 31 -2.96 -14.40 11.53
C LEU A 31 -3.65 -13.04 11.52
N VAL A 32 -4.98 -13.03 11.63
CA VAL A 32 -5.79 -11.81 11.65
C VAL A 32 -6.32 -11.59 13.06
N PRO A 33 -6.02 -10.45 13.71
CA PRO A 33 -6.56 -10.14 15.03
C PRO A 33 -8.09 -10.07 15.03
N THR A 34 -8.72 -10.83 15.92
CA THR A 34 -10.20 -10.89 16.02
C THR A 34 -10.81 -9.65 16.66
N SER A 35 -10.13 -9.02 17.63
CA SER A 35 -10.68 -7.91 18.42
C SER A 35 -10.21 -6.52 17.98
N ARG A 36 -9.22 -6.40 17.07
CA ARG A 36 -8.56 -5.14 16.65
C ARG A 36 -8.18 -4.20 17.80
N GLN A 37 -8.01 -4.73 19.01
CA GLN A 37 -7.69 -3.94 20.21
C GLN A 37 -6.29 -3.33 20.11
N GLN A 38 -5.36 -4.06 19.48
CA GLN A 38 -4.04 -3.55 19.22
C GLN A 38 -4.06 -2.61 18.02
N LYS A 39 -3.90 -1.31 18.29
CA LYS A 39 -3.72 -0.30 17.25
C LYS A 39 -2.47 -0.63 16.43
N GLY A 40 -2.58 -0.46 15.12
CA GLY A 40 -1.43 -0.47 14.23
C GLY A 40 -1.02 -1.83 13.68
N ILE A 41 -1.70 -2.92 14.04
CA ILE A 41 -1.48 -4.25 13.48
C ILE A 41 -2.80 -4.72 12.86
N ASP A 42 -2.84 -4.81 11.53
CA ASP A 42 -4.01 -5.28 10.80
C ASP A 42 -3.94 -6.80 10.57
N PHE A 43 -2.75 -7.35 10.35
CA PHE A 43 -2.49 -8.78 10.37
C PHE A 43 -1.02 -9.10 10.65
N ILE A 44 -0.73 -10.38 10.89
CA ILE A 44 0.61 -10.90 11.14
C ILE A 44 0.94 -11.97 10.10
N ILE A 45 2.16 -11.98 9.60
CA ILE A 45 2.76 -13.10 8.89
C ILE A 45 3.70 -13.82 9.86
N LEU A 46 3.41 -15.08 10.15
CA LEU A 46 4.19 -15.96 11.01
C LEU A 46 4.93 -16.98 10.16
N ASN A 47 6.22 -17.17 10.39
CA ASN A 47 6.93 -18.37 9.97
C ASN A 47 6.91 -19.38 11.13
N THR A 48 6.20 -20.48 10.95
CA THR A 48 6.03 -21.51 11.97
C THR A 48 7.27 -22.38 12.17
N LEU A 49 8.24 -22.33 11.25
CA LEU A 49 9.45 -23.14 11.34
C LEU A 49 10.49 -22.52 12.29
N ASN A 50 10.50 -21.19 12.44
CA ASN A 50 11.46 -20.47 13.29
C ASN A 50 10.78 -19.44 14.23
N SER A 51 9.46 -19.44 14.29
CA SER A 51 8.63 -18.54 15.12
C SER A 51 8.83 -17.04 14.85
N LYS A 52 9.43 -16.66 13.73
CA LYS A 52 9.59 -15.24 13.35
C LYS A 52 8.27 -14.67 12.86
N VAL A 53 8.07 -13.39 13.16
CA VAL A 53 6.81 -12.67 12.92
C VAL A 53 7.10 -11.37 12.18
N LEU A 54 6.23 -11.04 11.23
CA LEU A 54 6.09 -9.69 10.67
C LEU A 54 4.69 -9.16 11.01
N ARG A 55 4.65 -8.06 11.76
CA ARG A 55 3.45 -7.29 12.06
C ARG A 55 3.19 -6.33 10.91
N VAL A 56 2.00 -6.38 10.33
CA VAL A 56 1.67 -5.65 9.12
C VAL A 56 0.58 -4.62 9.38
N GLN A 57 0.80 -3.40 8.90
CA GLN A 57 -0.20 -2.35 8.87
C GLN A 57 -0.56 -1.98 7.43
N VAL A 58 -1.84 -1.95 7.09
CA VAL A 58 -2.37 -1.57 5.79
C VAL A 58 -2.87 -0.12 5.83
N LYS A 59 -2.46 0.67 4.84
CA LYS A 59 -3.05 1.98 4.55
C LYS A 59 -3.63 1.91 3.15
N SER A 60 -4.90 2.23 3.01
CA SER A 60 -5.59 2.09 1.73
C SER A 60 -5.95 3.44 1.12
N SER A 61 -5.93 3.47 -0.20
CA SER A 61 -6.45 4.54 -1.02
C SER A 61 -7.05 3.98 -2.30
N ARG A 62 -7.91 4.76 -2.94
CA ARG A 62 -8.54 4.41 -4.22
C ARG A 62 -8.33 5.55 -5.21
N SER A 63 -7.92 5.20 -6.43
CA SER A 63 -7.90 6.15 -7.53
C SER A 63 -9.25 6.18 -8.21
N TYR A 64 -9.66 7.38 -8.58
CA TYR A 64 -10.71 7.62 -9.56
C TYR A 64 -10.04 8.11 -10.84
N VAL A 65 -10.53 7.70 -12.00
CA VAL A 65 -10.01 8.28 -13.24
C VAL A 65 -10.55 9.68 -13.36
N HIS A 66 -9.62 10.62 -13.51
CA HIS A 66 -9.95 11.97 -13.91
C HIS A 66 -9.78 12.06 -15.43
N PRO A 67 -10.77 12.57 -16.18
CA PRO A 67 -10.58 12.86 -17.59
C PRO A 67 -9.42 13.86 -17.73
N SER A 68 -8.50 13.59 -18.65
CA SER A 68 -7.38 14.48 -18.91
C SER A 68 -7.89 15.87 -19.31
N PRO A 69 -7.37 16.96 -18.73
CA PRO A 69 -7.66 18.30 -19.24
C PRO A 69 -7.17 18.41 -20.69
N PRO A 70 -7.88 19.14 -21.57
CA PRO A 70 -7.61 19.14 -23.01
C PRO A 70 -6.20 19.61 -23.41
N ASN A 71 -5.45 20.28 -22.51
CA ASN A 71 -4.21 20.99 -22.82
C ASN A 71 -2.96 20.52 -22.04
N LYS A 72 -2.86 19.25 -21.62
CA LYS A 72 -1.61 18.71 -21.04
C LYS A 72 -1.00 17.63 -21.92
N SER A 73 0.33 17.66 -22.08
CA SER A 73 1.08 16.61 -22.78
C SER A 73 0.82 15.24 -22.13
N LYS A 74 0.72 14.20 -22.96
CA LYS A 74 0.41 12.82 -22.52
C LYS A 74 1.41 12.27 -21.50
N ASP A 75 2.66 12.76 -21.52
CA ASP A 75 3.75 12.24 -20.68
C ASP A 75 3.77 12.80 -19.25
N GLU A 76 3.09 13.93 -18.97
CA GLU A 76 3.06 14.52 -17.63
C GLU A 76 1.88 14.05 -16.78
N HIS A 77 0.82 13.55 -17.41
CA HIS A 77 -0.43 13.22 -16.74
C HIS A 77 -0.39 11.80 -16.19
N HIS A 78 -0.37 11.67 -14.85
CA HIS A 78 -0.52 10.38 -14.20
C HIS A 78 -2.01 10.07 -14.05
N ILE A 79 -2.49 9.01 -14.70
CA ILE A 79 -3.92 8.65 -14.76
C ILE A 79 -4.43 8.05 -13.45
N TYR A 80 -3.55 7.43 -12.66
CA TYR A 80 -3.89 6.90 -11.35
C TYR A 80 -3.19 7.70 -10.26
N ASN A 81 -3.98 8.13 -9.27
CA ASN A 81 -3.53 8.91 -8.14
C ASN A 81 -4.13 8.34 -6.86
N PHE A 82 -3.28 7.96 -5.92
CA PHE A 82 -3.66 7.54 -4.58
C PHE A 82 -3.33 8.63 -3.59
N TRP A 83 -4.28 8.89 -2.70
CA TRP A 83 -4.18 9.90 -1.65
C TRP A 83 -4.21 9.20 -0.30
N PHE A 84 -3.11 9.27 0.44
CA PHE A 84 -2.97 8.69 1.76
C PHE A 84 -2.89 9.79 2.81
N ASN A 85 -3.38 9.50 4.01
CA ASN A 85 -3.18 10.39 5.15
C ASN A 85 -1.71 10.39 5.56
N ASN A 86 -1.14 11.57 5.81
CA ASN A 86 0.07 11.69 6.61
C ASN A 86 -0.30 11.48 8.08
N PHE A 87 0.13 10.34 8.63
CA PHE A 87 -0.14 9.97 10.01
C PHE A 87 1.09 10.12 10.91
N LEU A 88 2.06 10.95 10.52
CA LEU A 88 3.30 11.18 11.28
C LEU A 88 3.06 11.49 12.76
N ASN A 89 2.08 12.34 13.09
CA ASN A 89 1.76 12.71 14.47
C ASN A 89 1.18 11.57 15.31
N ARG A 90 0.78 10.45 14.67
CA ARG A 90 0.23 9.25 15.32
C ARG A 90 1.07 8.01 15.03
N TYR A 91 2.21 8.19 14.38
CA TYR A 91 3.14 7.12 14.06
C TYR A 91 3.92 6.78 15.33
N GLU A 92 3.96 5.49 15.64
CA GLU A 92 4.63 4.93 16.81
C GLU A 92 5.65 3.91 16.27
N PRO A 93 6.96 4.13 16.47
CA PRO A 93 7.98 3.20 16.01
C PRO A 93 7.77 1.81 16.62
N ASN A 94 8.12 0.76 15.87
CA ASN A 94 8.02 -0.64 16.26
C ASN A 94 6.60 -1.14 16.53
N THR A 95 5.54 -0.41 16.15
CA THR A 95 4.16 -0.94 16.21
C THR A 95 3.91 -1.96 15.11
N ALA A 96 4.36 -1.67 13.88
CA ALA A 96 4.33 -2.58 12.74
C ALA A 96 5.75 -2.73 12.17
N ASP A 97 6.08 -3.90 11.64
CA ASP A 97 7.36 -4.14 10.99
C ASP A 97 7.33 -3.71 9.52
N VAL A 98 6.14 -3.77 8.90
CA VAL A 98 5.90 -3.43 7.50
C VAL A 98 4.57 -2.69 7.35
N TYR A 99 4.60 -1.62 6.57
CA TYR A 99 3.45 -0.86 6.11
C TYR A 99 3.16 -1.20 4.65
N LEU A 100 1.92 -1.60 4.37
CA LEU A 100 1.42 -1.85 3.02
C LEU A 100 0.54 -0.67 2.58
N LEU A 101 1.04 0.14 1.65
CA LEU A 101 0.25 1.17 0.97
C LEU A 101 -0.53 0.50 -0.16
N PHE A 102 -1.79 0.17 0.12
CA PHE A 102 -2.71 -0.47 -0.79
C PHE A 102 -3.43 0.58 -1.66
N GLY A 103 -3.28 0.46 -2.97
CA GLY A 103 -3.95 1.30 -3.96
C GLY A 103 -4.91 0.50 -4.83
N LEU A 104 -6.20 0.87 -4.82
CA LEU A 104 -7.22 0.28 -5.69
C LEU A 104 -7.50 1.20 -6.88
N TYR A 105 -7.44 0.70 -8.11
CA TYR A 105 -7.64 1.52 -9.30
C TYR A 105 -8.47 0.80 -10.38
N PRO A 106 -9.30 1.54 -11.13
CA PRO A 106 -10.09 0.98 -12.21
C PRO A 106 -9.27 0.90 -13.51
N ILE A 107 -9.47 -0.14 -14.31
CA ILE A 107 -9.00 -0.23 -15.69
C ILE A 107 -10.19 -0.01 -16.60
N TYR A 108 -10.23 1.18 -17.21
CA TYR A 108 -11.19 1.48 -18.26
C TYR A 108 -10.67 0.89 -19.56
N ASN A 109 -11.29 -0.20 -20.02
CA ASN A 109 -11.11 -0.64 -21.40
C ASN A 109 -12.16 0.07 -22.26
N ASN A 110 -11.77 1.16 -22.93
CA ASN A 110 -12.65 1.98 -23.76
C ASN A 110 -13.31 1.22 -24.93
N LYS A 111 -12.98 -0.06 -25.17
CA LYS A 111 -13.44 -0.83 -26.33
C LYS A 111 -14.27 -2.08 -26.03
N SER A 112 -14.58 -2.40 -24.77
CA SER A 112 -15.40 -3.59 -24.47
C SER A 112 -16.32 -3.39 -23.28
N ASN A 113 -17.58 -3.82 -23.42
CA ASN A 113 -18.49 -3.99 -22.30
C ASN A 113 -17.79 -4.81 -21.21
N ILE A 114 -17.62 -4.21 -20.02
CA ILE A 114 -16.93 -4.83 -18.89
C ILE A 114 -17.75 -6.06 -18.46
N LYS A 115 -17.34 -7.25 -18.94
CA LYS A 115 -18.05 -8.51 -18.65
C LYS A 115 -17.89 -9.00 -17.21
N SER A 116 -16.93 -8.47 -16.42
CA SER A 116 -16.79 -8.81 -15.00
C SER A 116 -16.11 -7.74 -14.14
N LYS A 117 -16.59 -7.56 -12.90
CA LYS A 117 -16.05 -6.60 -11.91
C LYS A 117 -14.57 -6.85 -11.57
N LYS A 118 -14.12 -8.12 -11.61
CA LYS A 118 -12.72 -8.52 -11.33
C LYS A 118 -11.73 -8.06 -12.41
N LYS A 119 -12.17 -7.86 -13.65
CA LYS A 119 -11.33 -7.30 -14.72
C LYS A 119 -11.24 -5.77 -14.65
N PHE A 120 -12.17 -5.14 -13.94
CA PHE A 120 -12.25 -3.69 -13.84
C PHE A 120 -11.39 -3.13 -12.72
N TRP A 121 -11.46 -3.68 -11.51
CA TRP A 121 -10.63 -3.20 -10.40
C TRP A 121 -9.33 -3.99 -10.31
N LYS A 122 -8.20 -3.28 -10.31
CA LYS A 122 -6.88 -3.81 -9.96
C LYS A 122 -6.35 -3.16 -8.70
N SER A 123 -5.48 -3.88 -8.01
CA SER A 123 -4.78 -3.42 -6.82
C SER A 123 -3.28 -3.33 -7.10
N ILE A 124 -2.62 -2.42 -6.40
CA ILE A 124 -1.17 -2.34 -6.29
C ILE A 124 -0.79 -2.10 -4.83
N ILE A 125 0.34 -2.66 -4.41
CA ILE A 125 0.80 -2.58 -3.03
C ILE A 125 2.25 -2.12 -3.04
N LEU A 126 2.53 -1.05 -2.30
CA LEU A 126 3.90 -0.74 -1.88
C LEU A 126 4.12 -1.27 -0.47
N ALA A 127 5.22 -1.99 -0.25
CA ALA A 127 5.68 -2.45 1.04
C ALA A 127 6.87 -1.60 1.50
N LEU A 128 6.71 -0.96 2.66
CA LEU A 128 7.75 -0.19 3.33
C LEU A 128 8.00 -0.80 4.70
N THR A 129 9.26 -1.00 5.06
CA THR A 129 9.64 -1.31 6.44
C THR A 129 9.28 -0.14 7.36
N ASP A 130 9.25 -0.40 8.66
CA ASP A 130 8.95 0.63 9.66
C ASP A 130 9.80 1.91 9.49
N SER A 131 11.12 1.75 9.33
CA SER A 131 12.05 2.87 9.11
C SER A 131 11.85 3.58 7.77
N GLU A 132 11.55 2.85 6.70
CA GLU A 132 11.23 3.42 5.39
C GLU A 132 9.92 4.22 5.43
N MET A 133 8.91 3.71 6.12
CA MET A 133 7.64 4.40 6.29
C MET A 133 7.83 5.70 7.09
N LYS A 134 8.59 5.66 8.18
CA LYS A 134 8.94 6.87 8.96
C LYS A 134 9.64 7.91 8.08
N LYS A 135 10.68 7.49 7.35
CA LYS A 135 11.41 8.35 6.43
C LYS A 135 10.49 8.96 5.37
N LEU A 136 9.56 8.18 4.81
CA LEU A 136 8.59 8.66 3.84
C LEU A 136 7.67 9.72 4.47
N LEU A 137 7.13 9.49 5.67
CA LEU A 137 6.25 10.44 6.35
C LEU A 137 6.95 11.75 6.71
N ASP A 138 8.22 11.70 7.13
CA ASP A 138 9.02 12.89 7.47
C ASP A 138 9.26 13.81 6.26
N GLN A 139 9.24 13.26 5.05
CA GLN A 139 9.39 14.03 3.81
C GLN A 139 8.12 14.75 3.38
N VAL A 140 6.96 14.40 3.94
CA VAL A 140 5.65 14.89 3.48
C VAL A 140 5.44 16.36 3.86
N LYS A 141 5.58 17.26 2.88
CA LYS A 141 5.47 18.72 3.09
C LYS A 141 4.57 19.41 2.07
N THR A 142 3.99 20.53 2.48
CA THR A 142 3.21 21.41 1.61
C THR A 142 4.14 22.15 0.65
N LYS A 143 3.74 22.22 -0.63
CA LYS A 143 4.58 22.82 -1.67
C LYS A 143 4.91 24.30 -1.42
N LYS A 144 3.95 25.07 -0.88
CA LYS A 144 4.08 26.52 -0.71
C LYS A 144 4.78 26.92 0.59
N GLU A 145 4.40 26.28 1.70
CA GLU A 145 4.82 26.71 3.03
C GLU A 145 5.93 25.82 3.63
N ASN A 146 6.28 24.71 2.97
CA ASN A 146 7.26 23.73 3.44
C ASN A 146 6.96 23.18 4.86
N LYS A 147 5.68 23.17 5.25
CA LYS A 147 5.18 22.62 6.52
C LYS A 147 4.68 21.19 6.33
N PRO A 148 4.57 20.36 7.37
CA PRO A 148 3.99 19.02 7.24
C PRO A 148 2.61 19.05 6.53
N ASP A 149 2.46 18.31 5.42
CA ASP A 149 1.15 18.17 4.74
C ASP A 149 0.34 17.05 5.42
N ARG A 150 -0.98 17.20 5.45
CA ARG A 150 -1.92 16.21 6.00
C ARG A 150 -2.05 14.99 5.11
N PHE A 151 -1.65 15.08 3.85
CA PHE A 151 -1.77 13.99 2.88
C PHE A 151 -0.50 13.87 2.04
N PHE A 152 -0.23 12.67 1.57
CA PHE A 152 0.74 12.42 0.52
C PHE A 152 0.11 11.63 -0.62
N GLY A 153 0.62 11.86 -1.81
CA GLY A 153 0.09 11.33 -3.06
C GLY A 153 1.12 10.44 -3.74
N ILE A 154 0.65 9.30 -4.23
CA ILE A 154 1.43 8.38 -5.06
C ILE A 154 0.70 8.21 -6.38
N SER A 155 1.43 8.27 -7.49
CA SER A 155 0.82 8.27 -8.82
C SER A 155 1.61 7.44 -9.81
N PHE A 156 0.92 6.90 -10.81
CA PHE A 156 1.52 6.09 -11.88
C PHE A 156 0.65 6.09 -13.14
N ASN A 157 1.28 5.77 -14.27
CA ASN A 157 0.63 5.40 -15.54
C ASN A 157 0.85 3.91 -15.83
N ASP A 158 2.08 3.46 -15.62
CA ASP A 158 2.50 2.07 -15.65
C ASP A 158 2.63 1.56 -14.21
N PRO A 159 1.98 0.44 -13.82
CA PRO A 159 2.13 -0.13 -12.49
C PRO A 159 3.59 -0.50 -12.12
N ASN A 160 4.50 -0.60 -13.10
CA ASN A 160 5.92 -0.84 -12.86
C ASN A 160 6.74 0.46 -12.69
N LYS A 161 6.10 1.63 -12.67
CA LYS A 161 6.78 2.92 -12.46
C LYS A 161 5.92 3.83 -11.59
N ILE A 162 6.28 3.91 -10.31
CA ILE A 162 5.48 4.59 -9.29
C ILE A 162 6.29 5.75 -8.73
N ILE A 163 5.67 6.92 -8.67
CA ILE A 163 6.33 8.13 -8.16
C ILE A 163 5.52 8.82 -7.06
N GLY A 164 6.23 9.47 -6.15
CA GLY A 164 5.66 10.42 -5.22
C GLY A 164 5.18 11.68 -5.95
N LYS A 165 4.01 12.21 -5.56
CA LYS A 165 3.46 13.47 -6.06
C LYS A 165 3.17 14.43 -4.91
N ARG A 166 1.91 14.49 -4.44
CA ARG A 166 1.53 15.39 -3.35
C ARG A 166 2.36 15.05 -2.10
N GLY A 167 2.81 16.07 -1.39
CA GLY A 167 3.66 15.87 -0.22
C GLY A 167 5.14 15.71 -0.55
N PHE A 168 5.53 15.46 -1.80
CA PHE A 168 6.93 15.24 -2.18
C PHE A 168 7.40 16.26 -3.23
N PRO A 169 8.11 17.33 -2.82
CA PRO A 169 8.68 18.30 -3.76
C PRO A 169 9.56 17.66 -4.83
N ASP A 170 10.40 16.70 -4.43
CA ASP A 170 11.41 16.06 -5.29
C ASP A 170 10.86 14.89 -6.11
N ARG A 171 9.59 14.52 -5.92
CA ARG A 171 8.91 13.42 -6.64
C ARG A 171 9.72 12.11 -6.67
N PRO A 172 10.01 11.52 -5.50
CA PRO A 172 10.86 10.33 -5.40
C PRO A 172 10.27 9.16 -6.20
N ASP A 173 11.15 8.34 -6.76
CA ASP A 173 10.79 7.05 -7.32
C ASP A 173 10.51 6.07 -6.17
N LEU A 174 9.33 5.45 -6.20
CA LEU A 174 8.86 4.49 -5.19
C LEU A 174 8.71 3.07 -5.76
N THR A 175 9.17 2.84 -6.99
CA THR A 175 9.03 1.56 -7.70
C THR A 175 9.70 0.41 -6.97
N ALA A 176 10.86 0.65 -6.33
CA ALA A 176 11.55 -0.36 -5.54
C ALA A 176 10.74 -0.89 -4.34
N HIS A 177 9.72 -0.13 -3.91
CA HIS A 177 8.82 -0.52 -2.82
C HIS A 177 7.63 -1.36 -3.30
N ILE A 178 7.46 -1.64 -4.59
CA ILE A 178 6.39 -2.54 -5.06
C ILE A 178 6.55 -3.89 -4.36
N LEU A 179 5.44 -4.46 -3.87
CA LEU A 179 5.44 -5.70 -3.07
C LEU A 179 6.26 -6.82 -3.73
N ASP A 180 6.05 -7.06 -5.02
CA ASP A 180 6.75 -8.09 -5.80
C ASP A 180 8.27 -7.86 -5.82
N THR A 181 8.72 -6.60 -5.87
CA THR A 181 10.13 -6.23 -5.80
C THR A 181 10.69 -6.36 -4.38
N LYS A 182 9.89 -5.97 -3.37
CA LYS A 182 10.29 -5.93 -1.97
C LYS A 182 10.29 -7.31 -1.29
N ILE A 183 9.67 -8.31 -1.90
CA ILE A 183 9.41 -9.59 -1.26
C ILE A 183 10.66 -10.32 -0.75
N GLY A 184 11.77 -10.24 -1.49
CA GLY A 184 13.02 -10.89 -1.10
C GLY A 184 13.54 -10.38 0.25
N GLU A 185 13.43 -9.08 0.48
CA GLU A 185 13.78 -8.46 1.75
C GLU A 185 12.83 -8.89 2.88
N LEU A 186 11.53 -8.92 2.62
CA LEU A 186 10.54 -9.34 3.62
C LEU A 186 10.72 -10.81 4.02
N LEU A 187 11.00 -11.68 3.05
CA LEU A 187 11.31 -13.09 3.31
C LEU A 187 12.56 -13.24 4.18
N ASN A 188 13.60 -12.43 3.94
CA ASN A 188 14.82 -12.48 4.75
C ASN A 188 14.57 -12.05 6.21
N LYS A 189 13.60 -11.19 6.49
CA LYS A 189 13.20 -10.85 7.87
C LYS A 189 12.52 -12.01 8.61
N LEU A 190 11.97 -12.99 7.86
CA LEU A 190 11.28 -14.17 8.39
C LEU A 190 12.11 -15.46 8.30
N LYS A 191 13.37 -15.42 7.84
CA LYS A 191 14.34 -16.51 7.94
C LYS A 191 15.18 -16.28 9.18
#